data_AF-F3FXD4-F1
#
_entry.id   AF-F3FXD4-F1
#
_cell.length_a   1.000
_cell.length_b   1.000
_cell.length_c   1.000
_cell.angle_alpha   90.00
_cell.angle_beta   90.00
_cell.angle_gamma   90.00
#
_symmetry.space_group_name_H-M   'P 1'
#
loop_
_entity.id
_entity.type
_entity.pdbx_description
1 polymer ?
#
loop_
_entity_poly.entity_id
_entity_poly.type
_entity_poly.pdbx_seq_one_letter_code
_entity_poly.pdbx_strand_id
1 'polypeptide(L)' 'ANRLAHALRKQGVQPDSRVGICVERVVEMVVGLLAILKAGGGYVPLDPAYPAERIAYMLQDSAPAAVLA' A
#
# COMPACT_ATOMS: atom_id res chain seq x y z
N ALA A 1 4.65 1.96 12.57
CA ALA A 1 4.78 0.90 11.55
C ALA A 1 4.33 -0.48 12.06
N ASN A 2 4.88 -1.05 13.15
CA ASN A 2 4.57 -2.44 13.56
C ASN A 2 3.07 -2.73 13.77
N ARG A 3 2.31 -1.83 14.43
CA ARG A 3 0.85 -2.01 14.59
C ARG A 3 0.12 -2.12 13.25
N LEU A 4 0.48 -1.26 12.29
CA LEU A 4 -0.09 -1.29 10.94
C LEU A 4 0.34 -2.55 10.18
N ALA A 5 1.60 -3.00 10.33
CA ALA A 5 2.05 -4.27 9.75
C ALA A 5 1.25 -5.47 10.26
N HIS A 6 0.91 -5.51 11.55
CA HIS A 6 0.04 -6.54 12.10
C HIS A 6 -1.40 -6.45 11.56
N ALA A 7 -1.93 -5.23 11.36
CA ALA A 7 -3.24 -5.05 10.73
C ALA A 7 -3.24 -5.54 9.27
N LEU A 8 -2.21 -5.19 8.50
CA LEU A 8 -2.03 -5.67 7.12
C LEU A 8 -1.98 -7.20 7.04
N ARG A 9 -1.22 -7.86 7.95
CA ARG A 9 -1.20 -9.33 8.04
C ARG A 9 -2.57 -9.92 8.35
N LYS A 10 -3.35 -9.29 9.24
CA LYS A 10 -4.73 -9.71 9.54
C LYS A 10 -5.67 -9.55 8.33
N GLN A 11 -5.35 -8.62 7.43
CA GLN A 11 -6.07 -8.43 6.16
C GLN A 11 -5.58 -9.37 5.04
N GLY A 12 -4.65 -10.28 5.32
CA GLY A 12 -4.18 -11.28 4.36
C GLY A 12 -2.90 -10.93 3.62
N VAL A 13 -2.21 -9.83 3.98
CA VAL A 13 -0.88 -9.53 3.43
C VAL A 13 0.12 -10.58 3.89
N GLN A 14 0.72 -11.25 2.92
CA GLN A 14 1.74 -12.28 3.06
C GLN A 14 2.96 -11.95 2.17
N PRO A 15 4.08 -12.69 2.24
CA PRO A 15 5.16 -12.58 1.26
C PRO A 15 4.63 -12.53 -0.17
N ASP A 16 5.25 -11.71 -1.01
CA ASP A 16 4.87 -11.44 -2.41
C ASP A 16 3.50 -10.75 -2.63
N SER A 17 2.77 -10.42 -1.57
CA SER A 17 1.57 -9.59 -1.69
C SER A 17 1.92 -8.15 -2.06
N ARG A 18 1.12 -7.56 -2.96
CA ARG A 18 1.21 -6.13 -3.31
C ARG A 18 0.27 -5.33 -2.42
N VAL A 19 0.71 -4.17 -1.92
CA VAL A 19 -0.11 -3.23 -1.14
C VAL A 19 -0.02 -1.85 -1.77
N GLY A 20 -1.15 -1.30 -2.18
CA GLY A 20 -1.23 0.07 -2.69
C GLY A 20 -0.96 1.09 -1.58
N ILE A 21 -0.22 2.15 -1.88
CA ILE A 21 -0.04 3.27 -0.97
C ILE A 21 -0.32 4.58 -1.72
N CYS A 22 -1.41 5.25 -1.32
CA CYS A 22 -1.96 6.45 -1.95
C CYS A 22 -2.09 7.58 -0.91
N VAL A 23 -0.96 7.99 -0.33
CA VAL A 23 -0.89 9.05 0.69
C VAL A 23 0.08 10.13 0.22
N GLU A 24 -0.15 11.38 0.66
CA GLU A 24 0.77 12.48 0.41
C GLU A 24 2.17 12.19 0.99
N ARG A 25 3.18 12.93 0.51
CA ARG A 25 4.58 12.78 0.95
C ARG A 25 4.82 13.39 2.34
N VAL A 26 4.18 12.79 3.34
CA VAL A 26 4.25 13.14 4.76
C VAL A 26 4.73 11.95 5.60
N VAL A 27 4.81 12.12 6.92
CA VAL A 27 5.35 11.09 7.84
C VAL A 27 4.56 9.78 7.74
N GLU A 28 3.25 9.86 7.52
CA GLU A 28 2.33 8.75 7.35
C GLU A 28 2.75 7.85 6.18
N MET A 29 3.25 8.42 5.08
CA MET A 29 3.77 7.65 3.94
C MET A 29 4.94 6.77 4.38
N VAL A 30 5.90 7.31 5.14
CA VAL A 30 7.04 6.55 5.64
C VAL A 30 6.58 5.44 6.60
N VAL A 31 5.60 5.74 7.45
CA VAL A 31 5.00 4.73 8.35
C VAL A 31 4.34 3.60 7.56
N GLY A 32 3.62 3.93 6.49
CA GLY A 32 2.96 3.00 5.57
C GLY A 32 3.97 2.10 4.84
N LEU A 33 4.99 2.70 4.22
CA LEU A 33 6.06 1.97 3.53
C LEU A 33 6.73 0.95 4.47
N LEU A 34 7.14 1.38 5.67
CA LEU A 34 7.74 0.48 6.66
C LEU A 34 6.75 -0.61 7.12
N ALA A 35 5.47 -0.29 7.25
CA ALA A 35 4.46 -1.27 7.64
C ALA A 35 4.25 -2.35 6.59
N ILE A 36 4.24 -1.99 5.30
CA ILE A 36 4.13 -2.93 4.17
C ILE A 36 5.31 -3.89 4.16
N LEU A 37 6.54 -3.36 4.22
CA LEU A 37 7.76 -4.17 4.25
C LEU A 37 7.81 -5.10 5.47
N LYS A 38 7.40 -4.60 6.64
CA LYS A 38 7.30 -5.42 7.86
C LYS A 38 6.20 -6.48 7.79
N ALA A 39 5.11 -6.22 7.06
CA ALA A 39 4.08 -7.22 6.83
C ALA A 39 4.58 -8.36 5.91
N GLY A 40 5.58 -8.07 5.08
CA GLY A 40 6.19 -9.00 4.12
C GLY A 40 5.81 -8.69 2.66
N GLY A 41 5.01 -7.66 2.42
CA GLY A 41 4.55 -7.29 1.07
C GLY A 41 5.46 -6.29 0.35
N GLY A 42 5.23 -6.15 -0.96
CA GLY A 42 5.75 -5.07 -1.79
C GLY A 42 4.75 -3.92 -1.89
N TYR A 43 5.23 -2.68 -1.92
CA TYR A 43 4.36 -1.52 -2.06
C TYR A 43 4.18 -1.12 -3.54
N VAL A 44 2.98 -0.63 -3.87
CA VAL A 44 2.64 -0.04 -5.17
C VAL A 44 2.36 1.45 -4.92
N PRO A 45 3.26 2.36 -5.33
CA PRO A 45 3.08 3.79 -5.11
C PRO A 45 1.98 4.33 -6.03
N LEU A 46 0.97 4.98 -5.45
CA LEU A 46 -0.10 5.68 -6.15
C LEU A 46 0.01 7.15 -5.79
N ASP A 47 0.19 8.01 -6.79
CA ASP A 47 0.20 9.46 -6.56
C ASP A 47 -1.25 9.96 -6.53
N PRO A 48 -1.73 10.57 -5.42
CA PRO A 48 -3.08 11.13 -5.35
C PRO A 48 -3.34 12.24 -6.37
N ALA A 49 -2.28 12.87 -6.91
CA ALA A 49 -2.40 13.89 -7.95
C ALA A 49 -2.67 13.31 -9.35
N TYR A 50 -2.59 11.98 -9.52
CA TYR A 50 -2.96 11.36 -10.79
C TYR A 50 -4.46 11.39 -11.04
N PRO A 51 -4.90 11.48 -12.32
CA PRO A 51 -6.29 11.31 -12.67
C PRO A 51 -6.84 9.97 -12.14
N ALA A 52 -8.11 9.97 -11.71
CA ALA A 52 -8.76 8.80 -11.13
C ALA A 52 -8.67 7.56 -12.04
N GLU A 53 -8.78 7.74 -13.36
CA GLU A 53 -8.64 6.66 -14.35
C GLU A 53 -7.26 6.01 -14.31
N ARG A 54 -6.20 6.78 -14.08
CA ARG A 54 -4.84 6.25 -13.97
C ARG A 54 -4.64 5.48 -12.66
N ILE A 55 -5.21 5.98 -11.56
CA ILE A 55 -5.20 5.26 -10.28
C ILE A 55 -5.98 3.94 -10.42
N ALA A 56 -7.15 3.97 -11.06
CA ALA A 56 -7.96 2.78 -11.32
C ALA A 56 -7.22 1.76 -12.19
N TYR A 57 -6.56 2.20 -13.27
CA TYR A 57 -5.72 1.34 -14.10
C TYR A 57 -4.60 0.69 -13.27
N MET A 58 -3.87 1.47 -12.47
CA MET A 58 -2.79 0.94 -11.64
C MET A 58 -3.31 -0.05 -10.60
N LEU A 59 -4.48 0.18 -10.00
CA LEU A 59 -5.10 -0.76 -9.06
C LEU A 59 -5.53 -2.07 -9.75
N GLN A 60 -6.09 -1.99 -10.97
CA GLN A 60 -6.48 -3.17 -11.74
C GLN A 60 -5.27 -4.00 -12.15
N ASP A 61 -4.24 -3.37 -12.71
CA ASP A 61 -2.99 -4.05 -13.13
C ASP A 61 -2.20 -4.59 -11.93
N SER A 62 -2.13 -3.80 -10.86
CA SER A 62 -1.37 -4.16 -9.66
C SER A 62 -2.12 -5.04 -8.67
N ALA A 63 -3.40 -5.35 -8.90
CA ALA A 63 -4.32 -6.13 -8.05
C ALA A 63 -3.82 -6.29 -6.59
N PRO A 64 -3.74 -5.19 -5.81
CA PRO A 64 -3.14 -5.23 -4.48
C PRO A 64 -4.09 -5.89 -3.49
N ALA A 65 -3.51 -6.58 -2.49
CA ALA A 65 -4.28 -7.23 -1.42
C ALA A 65 -4.94 -6.21 -0.47
N ALA A 66 -4.37 -5.01 -0.37
CA ALA A 66 -4.89 -3.90 0.42
C ALA A 66 -4.42 -2.56 -0.16
N VAL A 67 -5.10 -1.47 0.20
CA VAL A 67 -4.70 -0.10 -0.13
C VAL A 67 -4.66 0.74 1.15
N LEU A 68 -3.55 1.44 1.37
CA LEU A 68 -3.43 2.51 2.36
C LEU A 68 -3.71 3.83 1.66
N ALA A 69 -4.71 4.58 2.10
CA ALA A 69 -5.12 5.88 1.59
C ALA A 69 -5.44 6.83 2.76
#